data_AF-A0A820HHE9-F1
#
_entry.id   AF-A0A820HHE9-F1
#
_cell.length_a   1.000
_cell.length_b   1.000
_cell.length_c   1.000
_cell.angle_alpha   90.00
_cell.angle_beta   90.00
_cell.angle_gamma   90.00
#
_symmetry.space_group_name_H-M   'P 1'
#
loop_
_entity.id
_entity.type
_entity.pdbx_description
1 polymer ?
#
loop_
_entity_poly.entity_id
_entity_poly.type
_entity_poly.pdbx_seq_one_letter_code
_entity_poly.pdbx_strand_id
1 'polypeptide(L)'
;MITKTFNSEEEIRPDQRIEALFSITNDLYHDDAYCHQYNSAQMSIRTYKVISMSTKLGIVKWLDNTRPLKELIEESYTTSERDIITQGQHSRKLYQEYVINDFQKSKPTAKSTSNTM
;
A
#
# COMPACT_ATOMS: atom_id res chain seq x y z
N MET A 1 -6.24 25.11 1.07
CA MET A 1 -6.33 23.78 0.43
C MET A 1 -4.97 23.48 -0.17
N ILE A 2 -4.16 22.69 0.52
CA ILE A 2 -2.83 22.33 0.02
C ILE A 2 -3.03 21.22 -1.01
N THR A 3 -2.47 21.44 -2.19
CA THR A 3 -2.63 20.56 -3.34
C THR A 3 -1.23 20.11 -3.73
N LYS A 4 -0.97 18.80 -3.77
CA LYS A 4 0.34 18.28 -4.16
C LYS A 4 0.31 17.95 -5.65
N THR A 5 1.06 18.71 -6.43
CA THR A 5 1.31 18.38 -7.84
C THR A 5 2.26 17.20 -7.91
N PHE A 6 1.88 16.16 -8.64
CA PHE A 6 2.74 15.01 -8.86
C PHE A 6 3.10 14.93 -10.35
N ASN A 7 4.41 14.96 -10.61
CA ASN A 7 4.96 14.62 -11.93
C ASN A 7 5.42 13.17 -11.82
N SER A 8 4.60 12.24 -12.31
CA SER A 8 4.91 10.81 -12.34
C SER A 8 5.49 10.41 -13.68
N GLU A 9 6.42 9.46 -13.67
CA GLU A 9 6.71 8.67 -14.88
C GLU A 9 5.58 7.66 -15.18
N GLU A 10 4.76 7.35 -14.17
CA GLU A 10 3.59 6.48 -14.20
C GLU A 10 2.31 7.22 -14.61
N GLU A 11 1.33 6.54 -15.19
CA GLU A 11 0.06 7.17 -15.55
C GLU A 11 -0.88 7.27 -14.34
N ILE A 12 -1.43 8.46 -14.06
CA ILE A 12 -2.29 8.72 -12.89
C ILE A 12 -3.78 8.40 -13.10
N ARG A 13 -4.17 8.05 -14.33
CA ARG A 13 -5.56 7.72 -14.66
C ARG A 13 -6.11 6.50 -13.91
N PRO A 14 -5.34 5.42 -13.65
CA PRO A 14 -5.81 4.30 -12.82
C PRO A 14 -6.30 4.76 -11.44
N ASP A 15 -5.56 5.66 -10.79
CA ASP A 15 -5.92 6.18 -9.45
C ASP A 15 -7.25 6.92 -9.48
N GLN A 16 -7.49 7.73 -10.51
CA GLN A 16 -8.78 8.42 -10.69
C GLN A 16 -9.95 7.43 -10.81
N ARG A 17 -9.75 6.26 -11.45
CA ARG A 17 -10.78 5.23 -11.58
C ARG A 17 -11.02 4.49 -10.26
N ILE A 18 -9.98 4.25 -9.49
CA ILE A 18 -10.07 3.62 -8.16
C ILE A 18 -10.85 4.53 -7.21
N GLU A 19 -10.57 5.84 -7.19
CA GLU A 19 -11.31 6.81 -6.36
C GLU A 19 -12.78 6.91 -6.78
N ALA A 20 -13.09 6.83 -8.08
CA ALA A 20 -14.47 6.78 -8.55
C ALA A 20 -15.21 5.52 -8.08
N LEU A 21 -14.53 4.37 -8.08
CA LEU A 21 -15.08 3.11 -7.54
C LEU A 21 -15.37 3.22 -6.04
N PHE A 22 -14.48 3.84 -5.27
CA PHE A 22 -14.71 4.07 -3.85
C PHE A 22 -15.88 5.02 -3.59
N SER A 23 -16.10 6.02 -4.45
CA SER A 23 -17.29 6.86 -4.37
C SER A 23 -18.57 6.03 -4.52
N ILE A 24 -18.66 5.18 -5.54
CA ILE A 24 -19.83 4.31 -5.77
C ILE A 24 -20.03 3.35 -4.59
N THR A 25 -18.95 2.86 -4.01
CA THR A 25 -19.00 1.96 -2.86
C THR A 25 -19.54 2.67 -1.62
N ASN A 26 -19.15 3.94 -1.40
CA ASN A 26 -19.72 4.76 -0.34
C ASN A 26 -21.21 5.02 -0.54
N ASP A 27 -21.64 5.28 -1.77
CA ASP A 27 -23.05 5.44 -2.09
C ASP A 27 -23.83 4.16 -1.75
N LEU A 28 -23.29 2.98 -2.10
CA LEU A 28 -23.87 1.69 -1.72
C LEU A 28 -23.91 1.49 -0.20
N TYR A 29 -22.86 1.86 0.52
CA TYR A 29 -22.84 1.80 1.99
C TYR A 29 -23.86 2.74 2.62
N HIS A 30 -24.14 3.88 1.99
CA HIS A 30 -25.17 4.82 2.41
C HIS A 30 -26.60 4.30 2.18
N ASP A 31 -26.82 3.53 1.11
CA ASP A 31 -28.13 2.98 0.77
C ASP A 31 -28.51 1.74 1.60
N ASP A 32 -27.53 1.00 2.15
CA ASP A 32 -27.79 -0.20 2.95
C ASP A 32 -28.16 0.12 4.41
N ALA A 33 -29.38 -0.26 4.81
CA ALA A 33 -29.89 -0.07 6.17
C ALA A 33 -29.15 -0.91 7.23
N TYR A 34 -28.44 -1.99 6.86
CA TYR A 34 -27.63 -2.77 7.79
C TYR A 34 -26.29 -2.09 8.12
N CYS A 35 -25.74 -1.32 7.19
CA CYS A 35 -24.53 -0.52 7.40
C CYS A 35 -24.76 0.68 8.35
N HIS A 36 -26.01 0.99 8.68
CA HIS A 36 -26.43 2.05 9.60
C HIS A 36 -27.00 1.54 10.93
N GLN A 37 -27.07 0.22 11.13
CA GLN A 37 -27.76 -0.36 12.27
C GLN A 37 -26.86 -0.42 13.53
N TYR A 38 -27.46 0.06 14.63
CA TYR A 38 -27.05 -0.05 16.04
C TYR A 38 -25.61 0.36 16.39
N ASN A 39 -25.46 1.57 16.94
CA ASN A 39 -24.30 2.05 17.72
C ASN A 39 -22.91 1.93 17.03
N SER A 40 -22.89 1.63 15.74
CA SER A 40 -21.69 1.36 14.97
C SER A 40 -21.39 2.59 14.10
N ALA A 41 -20.13 3.02 14.08
CA ALA A 41 -19.70 4.17 13.32
C ALA A 41 -20.18 4.09 11.86
N GLN A 42 -20.68 5.19 11.30
CA GLN A 42 -21.07 5.28 9.90
C GLN A 42 -19.92 4.80 9.01
N MET A 43 -20.10 3.62 8.40
CA MET A 43 -19.07 2.98 7.60
C MET A 43 -18.91 3.75 6.29
N SER A 44 -17.74 4.35 6.08
CA SER A 44 -17.42 5.06 4.85
C SER A 44 -15.93 4.95 4.54
N ILE A 45 -15.61 4.82 3.26
CA ILE A 45 -14.25 4.88 2.73
C ILE A 45 -13.89 6.35 2.54
N ARG A 46 -12.77 6.79 3.14
CA ARG A 46 -12.29 8.16 2.93
C ARG A 46 -11.70 8.30 1.53
N THR A 47 -12.40 9.02 0.65
CA THR A 47 -11.96 9.31 -0.72
C THR A 47 -11.23 10.65 -0.82
N TYR A 48 -10.35 10.78 -1.81
CA TYR A 48 -9.65 12.02 -2.11
C TYR A 48 -9.72 12.35 -3.61
N LYS A 49 -9.59 13.62 -3.94
CA LYS A 49 -9.74 14.07 -5.34
C LYS A 49 -8.45 13.83 -6.11
N VAL A 50 -8.56 13.12 -7.23
CA VAL A 50 -7.52 12.97 -8.24
C VAL A 50 -7.98 13.64 -9.53
N ILE A 51 -7.16 14.53 -10.08
CA ILE A 51 -7.42 15.23 -11.35
C ILE A 51 -6.27 14.95 -12.29
N SER A 52 -6.51 14.19 -13.35
CA SER A 52 -5.56 14.04 -14.46
C SER A 52 -5.63 15.27 -15.37
N MET A 53 -4.49 15.93 -15.61
CA MET A 53 -4.38 17.05 -16.56
C MET A 53 -3.78 16.59 -17.89
N SER A 54 -2.90 15.58 -17.85
CA SER A 54 -2.38 14.86 -19.02
C SER A 54 -2.07 13.40 -18.67
N THR A 55 -1.46 12.63 -19.57
CA THR A 55 -1.05 11.23 -19.33
C THR A 55 -0.07 11.08 -18.17
N LYS A 56 0.81 12.06 -17.96
CA LYS A 56 1.91 12.04 -16.97
C LYS A 56 1.84 13.15 -15.92
N LEU A 57 0.82 13.99 -16.02
CA LEU A 57 0.63 15.12 -15.13
C LEU A 57 -0.74 15.04 -14.47
N GLY A 58 -0.74 15.07 -13.16
CA GLY A 58 -1.97 15.13 -12.39
C GLY A 58 -1.77 15.80 -11.05
N ILE A 59 -2.91 16.02 -10.41
CA ILE A 59 -3.00 16.65 -9.12
C ILE A 59 -3.75 15.69 -8.19
N VAL A 60 -3.19 15.49 -7.01
CA VAL A 60 -3.82 14.72 -5.94
C VAL A 60 -4.08 15.64 -4.75
N LYS A 61 -5.28 15.52 -4.18
CA LYS A 61 -5.64 16.22 -2.94
C LYS A 61 -4.75 15.72 -1.81
N TRP A 62 -4.02 16.64 -1.19
CA TRP A 62 -3.31 16.34 0.06
C TRP A 62 -4.32 16.29 1.21
N LEU A 63 -4.16 15.30 2.09
CA LEU A 63 -4.95 15.20 3.31
C LEU A 63 -4.15 15.83 4.44
N ASP A 64 -4.72 16.88 5.03
CA ASP A 64 -4.12 17.52 6.19
C ASP A 64 -4.22 16.60 7.42
N ASN A 65 -3.22 16.69 8.31
CA ASN A 65 -3.14 15.91 9.56
C ASN A 65 -3.06 14.39 9.39
N THR A 66 -2.73 13.88 8.21
CA THR A 66 -2.41 12.46 8.03
C THR A 66 -0.92 12.22 8.11
N ARG A 67 -0.50 11.16 8.81
CA ARG A 67 0.88 10.67 8.83
C ARG A 67 0.92 9.21 8.35
N PRO A 68 1.99 8.78 7.68
CA PRO A 68 2.15 7.38 7.31
C PRO A 68 2.08 6.47 8.55
N LEU A 69 1.31 5.38 8.46
CA LEU A 69 1.18 4.42 9.56
C LEU A 69 2.55 3.88 10.02
N LYS A 70 3.48 3.71 9.07
CA LYS A 70 4.86 3.29 9.36
C LYS A 70 5.53 4.21 10.38
N GLU A 71 5.44 5.53 10.18
CA GLU A 71 6.07 6.52 11.06
C GLU A 71 5.45 6.45 12.46
N LEU A 72 4.12 6.33 12.54
CA LEU A 72 3.42 6.19 13.82
C LEU A 72 3.86 4.94 14.60
N ILE A 73 4.05 3.83 13.90
CA ILE A 73 4.55 2.58 14.51
C ILE A 73 6.00 2.76 14.95
N GLU A 74 6.85 3.38 14.13
CA GLU A 74 8.27 3.61 14.44
C GLU A 74 8.47 4.57 15.64
N GLU A 75 7.60 5.57 15.78
CA GLU A 75 7.52 6.46 16.93
C GLU A 75 7.16 5.69 18.22
N SER A 76 6.29 4.69 18.12
CA SER A 76 5.82 3.90 19.27
C SER A 76 6.85 2.91 19.84
N TYR A 77 7.92 2.60 19.10
CA TYR A 77 8.94 1.66 19.56
C TYR A 77 9.71 2.17 20.78
N THR A 78 9.98 1.26 21.71
CA THR A 78 10.94 1.45 22.79
C THR A 78 12.38 1.47 22.26
N THR A 79 13.31 2.03 23.03
CA THR A 79 14.74 2.08 22.65
C THR A 79 15.31 0.70 22.37
N SER A 80 14.95 -0.31 23.18
CA SER A 80 15.35 -1.71 22.96
C SER A 80 14.82 -2.30 21.65
N GLU A 81 13.59 -1.97 21.26
CA GLU A 81 13.02 -2.47 20.00
C GLU A 81 13.68 -1.81 18.80
N ARG A 82 14.03 -0.52 18.89
CA ARG A 82 14.81 0.17 17.85
C ARG A 82 16.20 -0.45 17.67
N ASP A 83 16.83 -0.86 18.76
CA ASP A 83 18.13 -1.54 18.71
C ASP A 83 18.01 -2.91 18.02
N ILE A 84 16.96 -3.69 18.28
CA ILE A 84 16.69 -4.96 17.57
C ILE A 84 16.47 -4.74 16.06
N ILE A 85 15.74 -3.68 15.70
CA ILE A 85 15.50 -3.31 14.30
C ILE A 85 16.82 -2.99 13.59
N THR A 86 17.69 -2.21 14.23
CA THR A 86 18.96 -1.75 13.65
C THR A 86 20.04 -2.83 13.64
N GLN A 87 20.07 -3.72 14.64
CA GLN A 87 21.03 -4.82 14.76
C GLN A 87 20.74 -5.98 13.78
N GLY A 88 19.73 -5.84 12.92
CA GLY A 88 19.45 -6.80 11.86
C GLY A 88 18.73 -8.06 12.33
N GLN A 89 18.14 -8.06 13.53
CA GLN A 89 17.20 -9.10 13.97
C GLN A 89 15.75 -8.75 13.57
N HIS A 90 15.57 -7.68 12.79
CA HIS A 90 14.28 -7.29 12.24
C HIS A 90 13.71 -8.38 11.32
N SER A 91 12.39 -8.59 11.40
CA SER A 91 11.65 -9.56 10.58
C SER A 91 11.94 -9.44 9.09
N ARG A 92 12.14 -8.21 8.57
CA ARG A 92 12.52 -7.96 7.17
C ARG A 92 13.82 -8.67 6.78
N LYS A 93 14.86 -8.59 7.62
CA LYS A 93 16.17 -9.17 7.31
C LYS A 93 16.12 -10.70 7.38
N LEU A 94 15.45 -11.23 8.40
CA LEU A 94 15.21 -12.67 8.54
C LEU A 94 14.44 -13.24 7.34
N TYR A 95 13.39 -12.53 6.89
CA TYR A 95 12.64 -12.92 5.70
C TYR A 95 13.49 -12.85 4.43
N GLN A 96 14.29 -11.80 4.27
CA GLN A 96 15.19 -11.66 3.13
C GLN A 96 16.25 -12.78 3.09
N GLU A 97 16.84 -13.12 4.24
CA GLU A 97 17.78 -14.23 4.38
C GLU A 97 17.11 -15.57 4.04
N TYR A 98 15.89 -15.82 4.51
CA TYR A 98 15.11 -17.02 4.15
C TYR A 98 14.86 -17.12 2.64
N VAL A 99 14.38 -16.04 2.01
CA VAL A 99 14.10 -16.03 0.56
C VAL A 99 15.38 -16.31 -0.25
N ILE A 100 16.50 -15.71 0.14
CA ILE A 100 17.77 -15.89 -0.57
C ILE A 100 18.34 -17.29 -0.33
N ASN A 101 18.35 -17.76 0.91
CA ASN A 101 19.12 -18.94 1.30
C ASN A 101 18.36 -20.25 1.17
N ASP A 102 17.06 -20.26 1.43
CA ASP A 102 16.30 -21.50 1.55
C ASP A 102 15.35 -21.68 0.36
N PHE A 103 14.64 -20.61 -0.03
CA PHE A 103 13.65 -20.67 -1.12
C PHE A 103 14.28 -20.80 -2.52
N GLN A 104 15.37 -20.07 -2.81
CA GLN A 104 16.03 -20.19 -4.13
C GLN A 104 16.79 -21.51 -4.30
N LYS A 105 17.31 -22.09 -3.22
CA LYS A 105 18.03 -23.38 -3.27
C LYS A 105 17.09 -24.57 -3.44
N SER A 106 15.84 -24.46 -3.01
CA SER A 106 14.82 -25.51 -3.19
C SER A 106 14.16 -25.51 -4.57
N LYS A 107 14.49 -24.54 -5.44
CA LYS A 107 13.96 -24.49 -6.80
C LYS A 107 14.59 -25.64 -7.62
N PRO A 108 13.81 -26.58 -8.18
CA PRO A 108 14.39 -27.63 -9.00
C PRO A 108 15.00 -27.01 -10.26
N THR A 109 16.32 -27.01 -10.35
CA THR A 109 17.03 -26.72 -11.60
C THR A 109 16.60 -27.77 -12.59
N ALA A 110 15.87 -27.36 -13.64
CA ALA A 110 15.55 -28.24 -14.76
C ALA A 110 16.88 -28.82 -15.27
N LYS A 111 17.07 -30.13 -15.11
CA LYS A 111 18.22 -30.84 -15.65
C LYS A 111 18.20 -30.63 -17.16
N SER A 112 19.13 -29.85 -17.68
CA SER A 112 19.44 -29.81 -19.10
C SER A 112 19.96 -31.18 -19.48
N THR A 113 19.10 -32.02 -20.04
CA THR A 113 19.49 -33.28 -20.68
C THR A 113 20.35 -32.92 -21.88
N SER A 114 21.68 -32.96 -21.72
CA SER A 114 22.59 -33.02 -22.84
C SER A 114 22.38 -34.35 -23.54
N ASN A 115 21.62 -34.34 -24.63
CA ASN A 115 21.54 -35.49 -25.53
C ASN A 115 22.89 -35.64 -26.22
N THR A 116 23.68 -36.62 -25.79
CA THR A 116 24.82 -37.14 -26.56
C THR A 116 24.25 -38.02 -27.67
N MET A 117 24.59 -37.70 -28.91
CA MET A 117 24.32 -38.52 -30.12
C MET A 117 25.03 -39.88 -30.04
#